data_AF-A0A2J6HXN5-F1
#
_entry.id   AF-A0A2J6HXN5-F1
#
_cell.length_a   1.000
_cell.length_b   1.000
_cell.length_c   1.000
_cell.angle_alpha   90.00
_cell.angle_beta   90.00
_cell.angle_gamma   90.00
#
_symmetry.space_group_name_H-M   'P 1'
#
loop_
_entity.id
_entity.type
_entity.pdbx_description
1 polymer ?
#
loop_
_entity_poly.entity_id
_entity_poly.type
_entity_poly.pdbx_seq_one_letter_code
_entity_poly.pdbx_strand_id
1 'polypeptide(L)'
;MIINTDELLLKEYISVLFVKFGKWRSIKNPSELQIFKSMESQTMSVLSITRQDVRETYNLFLITQQEEIALYNGEKNIAIEKGRILSKALNIDLNIDEE
;
A
#
# COMPACT_ATOMS: atom_id res chain seq x y z
N MET A 1 6.89 -3.46 -5.67
CA MET A 1 5.67 -3.69 -6.46
C MET A 1 5.75 -2.86 -7.73
N ILE A 2 5.30 -3.38 -8.87
CA ILE A 2 5.22 -2.63 -10.14
C ILE A 2 3.77 -2.68 -10.59
N ILE A 3 3.20 -1.54 -10.99
CA ILE A 3 1.83 -1.46 -11.52
C ILE A 3 1.95 -1.08 -13.00
N ASN A 4 1.39 -1.91 -13.88
CA ASN A 4 1.15 -1.57 -15.28
C ASN A 4 -0.30 -1.10 -15.40
N THR A 5 -0.47 0.21 -15.55
CA THR A 5 -1.78 0.87 -15.64
C THR A 5 -2.46 0.64 -16.98
N ASP A 6 -1.68 0.44 -18.05
CA ASP A 6 -2.22 0.23 -19.41
C ASP A 6 -2.88 -1.15 -19.54
N GLU A 7 -2.27 -2.17 -18.93
CA GLU A 7 -2.78 -3.55 -18.96
C GLU A 7 -3.58 -3.93 -17.70
N LEU A 8 -3.72 -3.02 -16.74
CA LEU A 8 -4.33 -3.28 -15.44
C LEU A 8 -3.72 -4.53 -14.77
N LEU A 9 -2.38 -4.55 -14.70
CA LEU A 9 -1.61 -5.63 -14.08
C LEU A 9 -0.76 -5.11 -12.92
N LEU A 10 -0.72 -5.87 -11.84
CA LEU A 10 0.10 -5.61 -10.66
C LEU A 10 1.10 -6.74 -10.48
N LYS A 11 2.39 -6.40 -10.41
CA LYS A 11 3.47 -7.35 -10.14
C LYS A 11 3.70 -7.45 -8.64
N GLU A 12 3.24 -8.55 -8.08
CA GLU A 12 3.50 -8.93 -6.71
C GLU A 12 4.83 -9.70 -6.65
N TYR A 13 5.71 -9.31 -5.72
CA TYR A 13 6.99 -9.98 -5.53
C TYR A 13 6.90 -10.91 -4.34
N ILE A 14 6.91 -12.21 -4.62
CA ILE A 14 6.98 -13.26 -3.61
C ILE A 14 8.46 -13.63 -3.45
N SER A 15 8.98 -13.50 -2.23
CA SER A 15 10.35 -13.89 -1.92
C SER A 15 10.35 -15.22 -1.16
N VAL A 16 11.00 -16.23 -1.72
CA VAL A 16 11.27 -17.50 -1.03
C VAL A 16 12.78 -17.71 -1.03
N LEU A 17 13.38 -17.81 0.16
CA LEU A 17 14.81 -18.13 0.32
C LEU A 17 15.73 -17.29 -0.58
N PHE A 18 15.63 -15.96 -0.47
CA PHE A 18 16.44 -14.98 -1.23
C PHE A 18 16.14 -14.91 -2.75
N VAL A 19 15.30 -15.78 -3.30
CA VAL A 19 14.85 -15.71 -4.70
C VAL A 19 13.55 -14.90 -4.78
N LYS A 20 13.57 -13.83 -5.59
CA LYS A 20 12.41 -12.97 -5.83
C LYS A 20 11.69 -13.41 -7.10
N PHE A 21 10.51 -14.01 -6.96
CA PHE A 21 9.62 -14.29 -8.09
C PHE A 21 8.55 -13.20 -8.18
N GLY A 22 8.41 -12.59 -9.36
CA GLY A 22 7.36 -11.62 -9.61
C GLY A 22 6.20 -12.27 -10.36
N LYS A 23 5.00 -12.33 -9.77
CA LYS A 23 3.78 -12.76 -10.45
C LYS A 23 2.98 -11.54 -10.86
N TRP A 24 2.60 -11.48 -12.14
CA TRP A 24 1.63 -10.51 -12.61
C TRP A 24 0.23 -10.98 -12.25
N ARG A 25 -0.51 -10.13 -11.56
CA ARG A 25 -1.91 -10.33 -11.18
C ARG A 25 -2.76 -9.26 -11.86
N SER A 26 -3.94 -9.63 -12.31
CA SER A 26 -4.87 -8.67 -12.88
C SER A 26 -5.53 -7.85 -11.77
N ILE A 27 -5.61 -6.53 -11.95
CA ILE A 27 -6.38 -5.61 -11.11
C ILE A 27 -7.65 -5.16 -11.85
N LYS A 28 -8.29 -6.08 -12.56
CA LYS A 28 -9.50 -5.81 -13.36
C LYS A 28 -10.59 -5.17 -12.49
N ASN A 29 -11.22 -4.14 -13.04
CA ASN A 29 -12.27 -3.34 -12.39
C ASN A 29 -11.79 -2.69 -11.08
N PRO A 30 -10.78 -1.81 -11.14
CA PRO A 30 -10.44 -0.99 -9.98
C PRO A 30 -11.63 -0.06 -9.69
N SER A 31 -12.12 -0.06 -8.45
CA SER A 31 -13.22 0.81 -8.01
C SER A 31 -12.67 2.15 -7.53
N GLU A 32 -11.77 2.11 -6.54
CA GLU A 32 -11.26 3.31 -5.88
C GLU A 32 -9.90 3.05 -5.23
N LEU A 33 -9.21 4.13 -4.91
CA LEU A 33 -8.05 4.12 -4.02
C LEU A 33 -8.48 4.67 -2.67
N GLN A 34 -8.03 4.04 -1.59
CA GLN A 34 -8.27 4.51 -0.23
C GLN A 34 -6.94 4.77 0.48
N ILE A 35 -6.85 5.88 1.20
CA ILE A 35 -5.76 6.15 2.13
C ILE A 35 -6.33 6.21 3.53
N PHE A 36 -5.81 5.39 4.44
CA PHE A 36 -6.17 5.45 5.86
C PHE A 36 -4.95 5.57 6.77
N LYS A 37 -5.16 6.26 7.89
CA LYS A 37 -4.19 6.40 8.97
C LYS A 37 -4.20 5.14 9.84
N SER A 38 -3.03 4.60 10.17
CA SER A 38 -2.85 3.56 11.18
C SER A 38 -1.77 3.95 12.18
N MET A 39 -1.90 3.43 13.40
CA MET A 39 -0.84 3.52 14.41
C MET A 39 -0.10 2.19 14.50
N GLU A 40 1.15 2.17 14.07
CA GLU A 40 2.02 1.02 14.26
C GLU A 40 2.81 1.17 15.55
N SER A 41 2.70 0.18 16.43
CA SER A 41 3.56 0.09 17.62
C SER A 41 4.68 -0.91 17.34
N GLN A 42 5.93 -0.44 17.38
CA GLN A 42 7.10 -1.32 17.40
C GLN A 42 7.64 -1.38 18.83
N THR A 43 7.74 -2.61 19.34
CA THR A 43 8.38 -2.87 20.63
C THR A 43 9.79 -3.38 20.36
N MET A 44 10.80 -2.58 20.69
CA MET A 44 12.18 -3.03 20.66
C MET A 44 12.62 -3.42 22.06
N SER A 45 12.99 -4.70 22.24
CA SER A 45 13.61 -5.20 23.46
C SER A 45 15.13 -5.11 23.32
N VAL A 46 15.73 -4.05 23.84
CA VAL A 46 17.18 -3.97 24.06
C VAL A 46 17.41 -4.18 25.56
N LEU A 47 18.37 -5.04 25.93
CA LEU A 47 18.65 -5.47 27.31
C LEU A 47 18.24 -4.42 28.36
N SER A 48 17.24 -4.78 29.17
CA SER A 48 16.72 -4.06 30.33
C SER A 48 15.86 -2.81 30.10
N ILE A 49 15.54 -2.40 28.86
CA ILE A 49 14.61 -1.28 28.59
C ILE A 49 13.66 -1.63 27.44
N THR A 50 12.36 -1.66 27.73
CA THR A 50 11.30 -1.72 26.72
C THR A 50 10.92 -0.29 26.31
N ARG A 51 11.18 0.10 25.06
CA ARG A 51 10.60 1.32 24.47
C ARG A 51 9.48 0.93 23.52
N GLN A 52 8.30 1.53 23.73
CA GLN A 52 7.20 1.49 22.77
C GLN A 52 7.32 2.73 21.88
N ASP A 53 7.74 2.55 20.63
CA ASP A 53 7.63 3.58 19.61
C ASP A 53 6.29 3.41 18.89
N VAL A 54 5.41 4.39 19.04
CA VAL A 54 4.16 4.50 18.26
C VAL A 54 4.42 5.44 17.11
N ARG A 55 4.27 4.94 15.88
CA ARG A 55 4.41 5.75 14.65
C ARG A 55 3.10 5.79 13.91
N GLU A 56 2.72 6.99 13.49
CA GLU A 56 1.63 7.17 12.54
C GLU A 56 2.11 6.73 11.16
N THR A 57 1.37 5.83 10.52
CA THR A 57 1.61 5.36 9.16
C THR A 57 0.34 5.57 8.33
N TYR A 58 0.53 5.87 7.05
CA TYR A 58 -0.54 6.05 6.09
C TYR A 58 -0.46 4.90 5.09
N ASN A 59 -1.55 4.17 4.95
CA ASN A 59 -1.65 3.05 4.03
C ASN A 59 -2.49 3.42 2.83
N LEU A 60 -1.96 3.16 1.64
CA LEU A 60 -2.67 3.30 0.38
C LEU A 60 -3.11 1.92 -0.10
N PHE A 61 -4.40 1.79 -0.37
CA PHE A 61 -5.02 0.57 -0.87
C PHE A 61 -5.71 0.81 -2.20
N LEU A 62 -5.67 -0.20 -3.06
CA LEU A 62 -6.50 -0.29 -4.26
C LEU A 62 -7.65 -1.25 -4.00
N ILE A 63 -8.87 -0.72 -4.09
CA ILE A 63 -10.09 -1.51 -3.94
C ILE A 63 -10.49 -2.01 -5.32
N THR A 64 -10.58 -3.33 -5.44
CA THR A 64 -11.11 -4.02 -6.62
C THR A 64 -12.36 -4.81 -6.24
N GLN A 65 -13.08 -5.33 -7.23
CA GLN A 65 -14.23 -6.21 -6.96
C GLN A 65 -13.84 -7.53 -6.27
N GLN A 66 -12.57 -7.92 -6.30
CA GLN A 66 -12.11 -9.23 -5.81
C GLN A 66 -11.44 -9.13 -4.45
N GLU A 67 -10.71 -8.05 -4.22
CA GLU A 67 -9.86 -7.88 -3.05
C GLU A 67 -9.43 -6.41 -2.88
N GLU A 68 -8.98 -6.12 -1.68
CA GLU A 68 -8.26 -4.91 -1.32
C GLU A 68 -6.74 -5.19 -1.41
N ILE A 69 -6.01 -4.36 -2.15
CA ILE A 69 -4.58 -4.56 -2.42
C ILE A 69 -3.77 -3.44 -1.77
N ALA A 70 -2.93 -3.79 -0.80
CA ALA A 70 -2.00 -2.85 -0.18
C ALA A 70 -0.93 -2.40 -1.20
N LEU A 71 -0.89 -1.10 -1.49
CA LEU A 71 0.03 -0.52 -2.46
C LEU A 71 1.22 0.19 -1.81
N TYR A 72 1.00 0.82 -0.67
CA TYR A 72 2.01 1.58 0.06
C TYR A 72 1.65 1.66 1.55
N ASN A 73 2.68 1.64 2.41
CA ASN A 73 2.60 1.94 3.83
C ASN A 73 3.78 2.85 4.15
N GLY A 74 3.52 3.99 4.81
CA GLY A 74 4.56 4.92 5.22
C GLY A 74 4.07 6.34 5.45
N GLU A 75 4.79 7.32 4.92
CA GLU A 75 4.55 8.74 5.20
C GLU A 75 3.31 9.29 4.46
N LYS A 76 2.56 10.17 5.13
CA LYS A 76 1.33 10.81 4.60
C LYS A 76 1.53 11.38 3.20
N ASN A 77 2.53 12.24 3.04
CA ASN A 77 2.73 12.99 1.80
C ASN A 77 3.06 12.05 0.63
N ILE A 78 3.84 10.99 0.89
CA ILE A 78 4.19 9.99 -0.11
C ILE A 78 2.97 9.14 -0.49
N ALA A 79 2.15 8.75 0.49
CA ALA A 79 0.90 8.03 0.24
C ALA A 79 -0.05 8.86 -0.65
N ILE A 80 -0.24 10.14 -0.33
CA ILE A 80 -1.09 11.06 -1.10
C ILE A 80 -0.55 11.28 -2.51
N GLU A 81 0.75 11.51 -2.67
CA GLU A 81 1.37 11.69 -3.97
C GLU A 81 1.18 10.46 -4.86
N LYS A 82 1.50 9.26 -4.33
CA LYS A 82 1.31 7.99 -5.04
C LYS A 82 -0.16 7.75 -5.36
N GLY A 83 -1.07 8.01 -4.41
CA GLY A 83 -2.51 7.88 -4.59
C GLY A 83 -3.03 8.77 -5.72
N ARG A 84 -2.61 10.03 -5.79
CA ARG A 84 -2.98 10.96 -6.87
C ARG A 84 -2.47 10.51 -8.23
N ILE A 85 -1.21 10.06 -8.31
CA ILE A 85 -0.63 9.55 -9.56
C ILE A 85 -1.43 8.34 -10.06
N LEU A 86 -1.75 7.39 -9.18
CA LEU A 86 -2.47 6.18 -9.54
C LEU A 86 -3.94 6.44 -9.85
N SER A 87 -4.62 7.30 -9.09
CA SER A 87 -5.99 7.73 -9.35
C SER A 87 -6.12 8.32 -10.75
N LYS A 88 -5.18 9.20 -11.12
CA LYS A 88 -5.13 9.78 -12.47
C LYS A 88 -4.83 8.74 -13.55
N ALA A 89 -3.91 7.82 -13.29
CA ALA A 89 -3.51 6.82 -14.28
C ALA A 89 -4.58 5.74 -14.52
N LEU A 90 -5.34 5.38 -13.48
CA LEU A 90 -6.40 4.38 -13.55
C LEU A 90 -7.80 4.99 -13.79
N ASN A 91 -7.91 6.32 -13.77
CA ASN A 91 -9.16 7.06 -13.88
C ASN A 91 -10.21 6.60 -12.84
N ILE A 92 -9.79 6.55 -11.57
CA ILE A 92 -10.60 6.13 -10.42
C ILE A 92 -10.49 7.17 -9.29
N ASP A 93 -11.47 7.17 -8.39
CA ASP A 93 -11.51 8.09 -7.27
C ASP A 93 -10.44 7.76 -6.21
N LEU A 94 -9.96 8.80 -5.53
CA LEU A 94 -9.08 8.69 -4.37
C LEU A 94 -9.82 9.20 -3.13
N ASN A 95 -10.12 8.29 -2.22
CA ASN A 95 -10.66 8.60 -0.91
C ASN A 95 -9.51 8.70 0.11
N ILE A 96 -9.52 9.74 0.95
CA ILE A 96 -8.51 9.97 1.99
C ILE A 96 -9.26 10.09 3.30
N ASP A 97 -9.21 9.04 4.11
CA ASP A 97 -9.74 9.06 5.47
C ASP A 97 -8.72 9.73 6.40
N GLU A 98 -9.11 10.88 6.95
CA GLU A 98 -8.30 11.69 7.86
C GLU A 98 -8.71 11.59 9.33
N GLU A 99 -9.58 10.64 9.71
CA GLU A 99 -9.99 10.43 11.13
C GLU A 99 -8.83 10.01 12.06
#